data_AF-A0A3D2AI97-F1
#
_entry.id   AF-A0A3D2AI97-F1
#
_cell.length_a   1.000
_cell.length_b   1.000
_cell.length_c   1.000
_cell.angle_alpha   90.00
_cell.angle_beta   90.00
_cell.angle_gamma   90.00
#
_symmetry.space_group_name_H-M   'P 1'
#
loop_
_entity.id
_entity.type
_entity.pdbx_description
1 polymer ?
#
loop_
_entity_poly.entity_id
_entity_poly.type
_entity_poly.pdbx_seq_one_letter_code
_entity_poly.pdbx_strand_id
1 'polypeptide(L)'
;MTSSTTSTDKNALPSFEKHGKVSVWCSTLSYDTIPDSYFAEDEQGQDAWARNFNINQYDHENMETNGVASGTALVKRIIEECSYSSGYGDGVIHKINKMGHSEVSWIILLFDFEYRNKITKIHEDDYVQYVGSFVYDMDAITLAEQDQLEAEREEKLRVEAQMALDIAAAAELEANPAPAIAEPEAPTVAPKSNNPWLK
;
A
#
# COMPACT_ATOMS: atom_id res chain seq x y z
N MET A 1 59.60 -4.96 -13.24
CA MET A 1 58.27 -5.31 -12.72
C MET A 1 57.68 -4.03 -12.14
N THR A 2 56.84 -3.37 -12.92
CA THR A 2 56.23 -2.07 -12.60
C THR A 2 55.05 -2.29 -11.65
N SER A 3 55.24 -1.92 -10.38
CA SER A 3 54.14 -1.80 -9.44
C SER A 3 53.23 -0.66 -9.88
N SER A 4 52.00 -0.99 -10.26
CA SER A 4 50.98 -0.01 -10.58
C SER A 4 50.40 0.53 -9.28
N THR A 5 50.71 1.78 -8.97
CA THR A 5 50.13 2.52 -7.86
C THR A 5 48.69 2.90 -8.26
N THR A 6 47.69 2.22 -7.70
CA THR A 6 46.30 2.69 -7.75
C THR A 6 46.21 3.98 -6.95
N SER A 7 46.13 5.10 -7.65
CA SER A 7 45.76 6.39 -7.07
C SER A 7 44.29 6.31 -6.68
N THR A 8 44.00 5.99 -5.42
CA THR A 8 42.65 6.14 -4.86
C THR A 8 42.36 7.64 -4.80
N ASP A 9 41.55 8.11 -5.74
CA ASP A 9 41.13 9.51 -5.80
C ASP A 9 40.32 9.82 -4.54
N LYS A 10 40.88 10.62 -3.64
CA LYS A 10 40.30 10.87 -2.29
C LYS A 10 38.99 11.66 -2.33
N ASN A 11 38.57 12.10 -3.51
CA ASN A 11 37.33 12.84 -3.74
C ASN A 11 36.23 12.01 -4.43
N ALA A 12 36.46 10.74 -4.76
CA ALA A 12 35.43 9.90 -5.36
C ALA A 12 34.34 9.56 -4.32
N LEU A 13 33.07 9.73 -4.70
CA LEU A 13 31.94 9.28 -3.87
C LEU A 13 31.96 7.75 -3.74
N PRO A 14 31.53 7.20 -2.58
CA PRO A 14 31.36 5.75 -2.46
C PRO A 14 30.27 5.25 -3.42
N SER A 15 30.32 3.96 -3.77
CA SER A 15 29.18 3.33 -4.44
C SER A 15 27.94 3.41 -3.54
N PHE A 16 26.80 3.66 -4.16
CA PHE A 16 25.49 3.68 -3.51
C PHE A 16 24.73 2.36 -3.67
N GLU A 17 25.25 1.40 -4.45
CA GLU A 17 24.66 0.07 -4.58
C GLU A 17 24.57 -0.62 -3.21
N LYS A 18 23.37 -1.09 -2.87
CA LYS A 18 23.09 -1.76 -1.62
C LYS A 18 21.82 -2.60 -1.71
N HIS A 19 22.01 -3.92 -1.67
CA HIS A 19 20.92 -4.87 -1.77
C HIS A 19 19.81 -4.65 -0.73
N GLY A 20 18.54 -4.80 -1.13
CA GLY A 20 17.35 -4.65 -0.29
C GLY A 20 17.07 -3.21 0.15
N LYS A 21 17.65 -2.23 -0.55
CA LYS A 21 17.34 -0.81 -0.39
C LYS A 21 16.75 -0.22 -1.65
N VAL A 22 15.67 0.53 -1.50
CA VAL A 22 15.09 1.33 -2.58
C VAL A 22 15.24 2.81 -2.24
N SER A 23 15.84 3.58 -3.14
CA SER A 23 15.91 5.04 -3.03
C SER A 23 14.80 5.68 -3.84
N VAL A 24 14.16 6.69 -3.27
CA VAL A 24 12.93 7.27 -3.82
C VAL A 24 13.08 8.76 -4.00
N TRP A 25 12.64 9.24 -5.17
CA TRP A 25 12.49 10.65 -5.51
C TRP A 25 11.07 10.90 -5.99
N CYS A 26 10.53 12.09 -5.74
CA CYS A 26 9.22 12.47 -6.24
C CYS A 26 9.24 13.87 -6.88
N SER A 27 8.35 14.10 -7.84
CA SER A 27 8.06 15.43 -8.38
C SER A 27 6.67 15.90 -7.96
N THR A 28 6.54 17.20 -7.74
CA THR A 28 5.25 17.88 -7.62
C THR A 28 4.92 18.72 -8.86
N LEU A 29 5.84 18.81 -9.82
CA LEU A 29 5.63 19.46 -11.10
C LEU A 29 4.94 18.50 -12.04
N SER A 30 3.92 18.95 -12.77
CA SER A 30 3.25 18.12 -13.76
C SER A 30 4.26 17.51 -14.74
N TYR A 31 4.14 16.21 -15.04
CA TYR A 31 5.13 15.48 -15.82
C TYR A 31 5.35 16.10 -17.21
N ASP A 32 4.27 16.59 -17.84
CA ASP A 32 4.29 17.33 -19.12
C ASP A 32 5.09 18.64 -19.11
N THR A 33 5.56 19.11 -17.95
CA THR A 33 6.44 20.28 -17.82
C THR A 33 7.92 19.92 -17.70
N ILE A 34 8.24 18.64 -17.48
CA ILE A 34 9.62 18.16 -17.40
C ILE A 34 10.10 17.89 -18.83
N PRO A 35 11.23 18.46 -19.26
CA PRO A 35 11.71 18.23 -20.62
C PRO A 35 12.20 16.79 -20.79
N ASP A 36 11.89 16.16 -21.93
CA ASP A 36 12.33 14.79 -22.26
C ASP A 36 13.85 14.59 -22.09
N SER A 37 14.64 15.64 -22.36
CA SER A 37 16.09 15.64 -22.17
C SER A 37 16.54 15.39 -20.73
N TYR A 38 15.65 15.54 -19.74
CA TYR A 38 15.95 15.29 -18.34
C TYR A 38 16.20 13.79 -18.07
N PHE A 39 15.47 12.93 -18.77
CA PHE A 39 15.59 11.46 -18.66
C PHE A 39 16.39 10.84 -19.83
N ALA A 40 16.77 11.63 -20.82
CA ALA A 40 17.57 11.15 -21.95
C ALA A 40 19.04 11.00 -21.55
N GLU A 41 19.63 9.85 -21.91
CA GLU A 41 21.06 9.61 -21.77
C GLU A 41 21.88 10.56 -22.65
N ASP A 42 22.99 11.04 -22.12
CA ASP A 42 24.01 11.76 -22.88
C ASP A 42 24.94 10.81 -23.64
N GLU A 43 25.97 11.36 -24.31
CA GLU A 43 26.98 10.57 -25.02
C GLU A 43 27.80 9.64 -24.09
N GLN A 44 27.70 9.82 -22.77
CA GLN A 44 28.35 9.02 -21.74
C GLN A 44 27.40 8.00 -21.10
N GLY A 45 26.14 7.92 -21.58
CA GLY A 45 25.13 6.99 -21.06
C GLY A 45 24.51 7.41 -19.73
N GLN A 46 24.62 8.69 -19.34
CA GLN A 46 24.01 9.22 -18.12
C GLN A 46 22.84 10.14 -18.46
N ASP A 47 21.72 9.98 -17.76
CA ASP A 47 20.63 10.95 -17.81
C ASP A 47 20.90 12.18 -16.92
N ALA A 48 20.14 13.26 -17.13
CA ALA A 48 20.34 14.50 -16.39
C ALA A 48 19.97 14.39 -14.91
N TRP A 49 18.96 13.58 -14.59
CA TRP A 49 18.58 13.28 -13.21
C TRP A 49 19.76 12.68 -12.43
N ALA A 50 20.38 11.62 -12.93
CA ALA A 50 21.50 10.94 -12.30
C ALA A 50 22.67 11.92 -12.07
N ARG A 51 23.02 12.72 -13.09
CA ARG A 51 24.05 13.76 -12.97
C ARG A 51 23.71 14.79 -11.89
N ASN A 52 22.47 15.29 -11.86
CA ASN A 52 22.03 16.29 -10.90
C ASN A 52 22.13 15.80 -9.44
N PHE A 53 21.98 14.49 -9.21
CA PHE A 53 22.13 13.88 -7.89
C PHE A 53 23.55 13.34 -7.60
N ASN A 54 24.53 13.56 -8.49
CA ASN A 54 25.88 12.96 -8.43
C ASN A 54 25.86 11.42 -8.37
N ILE A 55 24.96 10.80 -9.12
CA ILE A 55 24.89 9.36 -9.34
C ILE A 55 25.68 9.04 -10.61
N ASN A 56 26.87 8.47 -10.43
CA ASN A 56 27.76 8.22 -11.57
C ASN A 56 27.43 6.92 -12.32
N GLN A 57 26.89 5.93 -11.61
CA GLN A 57 26.55 4.62 -12.15
C GLN A 57 25.38 4.06 -11.34
N TYR A 58 24.46 3.41 -12.04
CA TYR A 58 23.39 2.61 -11.46
C TYR A 58 22.96 1.57 -12.50
N ASP A 59 22.29 0.51 -12.04
CA ASP A 59 21.70 -0.48 -12.93
C ASP A 59 20.33 0.01 -13.40
N HIS A 60 20.16 0.20 -14.71
CA HIS A 60 18.92 0.74 -15.28
C HIS A 60 17.77 -0.26 -15.13
N GLU A 61 18.05 -1.57 -15.04
CA GLU A 61 17.04 -2.59 -14.78
C GLU A 61 16.45 -2.50 -13.37
N ASN A 62 17.16 -1.84 -12.45
CA ASN A 62 16.70 -1.57 -11.09
C ASN A 62 15.93 -0.25 -10.97
N MET A 63 15.76 0.50 -12.06
CA MET A 63 15.00 1.75 -12.05
C MET A 63 13.55 1.49 -12.44
N GLU A 64 12.62 1.89 -11.57
CA GLU A 64 11.20 1.92 -11.84
C GLU A 64 10.69 3.36 -11.72
N THR A 65 9.70 3.72 -12.54
CA THR A 65 9.06 5.03 -12.47
C THR A 65 7.56 4.88 -12.58
N ASN A 66 6.81 5.71 -11.87
CA ASN A 66 5.35 5.74 -11.95
C ASN A 66 4.80 7.13 -11.72
N GLY A 67 3.60 7.42 -12.22
CA GLY A 67 2.97 8.71 -12.03
C GLY A 67 1.79 8.98 -12.96
N VAL A 68 1.49 10.25 -13.16
CA VAL A 68 0.41 10.74 -14.03
C VAL A 68 0.98 11.67 -15.11
N ALA A 69 0.46 11.53 -16.33
CA ALA A 69 0.95 12.32 -17.47
C ALA A 69 0.71 13.83 -17.33
N SER A 70 -0.33 14.24 -16.59
CA SER A 70 -0.64 15.65 -16.34
C SER A 70 -1.26 15.83 -14.95
N GLY A 71 -0.94 16.95 -14.31
CA GLY A 71 -1.36 17.30 -12.96
C GLY A 71 -0.65 16.48 -11.88
N THR A 72 -1.37 16.25 -10.79
CA THR A 72 -0.91 15.49 -9.62
C THR A 72 -1.95 14.46 -9.20
N ALA A 73 -1.54 13.44 -8.47
CA ALA A 73 -2.41 12.45 -7.85
C ALA A 73 -1.94 12.14 -6.43
N LEU A 74 -2.84 11.56 -5.62
CA LEU A 74 -2.52 11.11 -4.27
C LEU A 74 -1.28 10.19 -4.28
N VAL A 75 -0.38 10.41 -3.33
CA VAL A 75 0.87 9.62 -3.22
C VAL A 75 0.58 8.12 -3.19
N LYS A 76 -0.45 7.70 -2.44
CA LYS A 76 -0.86 6.29 -2.36
C LYS A 76 -1.16 5.72 -3.74
N ARG A 77 -1.95 6.42 -4.55
CA ARG A 77 -2.32 5.99 -5.90
C ARG A 77 -1.11 5.80 -6.82
N ILE A 78 -0.07 6.61 -6.64
CA ILE A 78 1.15 6.52 -7.45
C ILE A 78 2.04 5.37 -6.99
N ILE A 79 2.09 5.06 -5.69
CA ILE A 79 2.99 4.02 -5.20
C ILE A 79 2.36 2.64 -5.06
N GLU A 80 1.02 2.55 -5.04
CA GLU A 80 0.34 1.32 -4.64
C GLU A 80 0.55 0.16 -5.63
N GLU A 81 0.82 0.47 -6.89
CA GLU A 81 1.09 -0.48 -7.97
C GLU A 81 2.59 -0.73 -8.20
N CYS A 82 3.48 0.03 -7.54
CA CYS A 82 4.92 -0.12 -7.75
C CYS A 82 5.41 -1.47 -7.22
N SER A 83 6.48 -2.00 -7.82
CA SER A 83 7.06 -3.29 -7.43
C SER A 83 7.41 -3.30 -5.95
N TYR A 84 7.07 -4.38 -5.25
CA TYR A 84 7.39 -4.61 -3.84
C TYR A 84 6.84 -3.54 -2.87
N SER A 85 5.89 -2.72 -3.31
CA SER A 85 5.45 -1.54 -2.56
C SER A 85 4.84 -1.87 -1.20
N SER A 86 4.31 -3.07 -0.96
CA SER A 86 3.88 -3.46 0.40
C SER A 86 5.02 -3.45 1.43
N GLY A 87 6.28 -3.58 0.99
CA GLY A 87 7.46 -3.55 1.86
C GLY A 87 7.94 -2.14 2.26
N TYR A 88 7.66 -1.11 1.45
CA TYR A 88 8.21 0.25 1.66
C TYR A 88 7.21 1.40 1.46
N GLY A 89 6.10 1.16 0.77
CA GLY A 89 5.19 2.17 0.24
C GLY A 89 4.55 3.02 1.33
N ASP A 90 4.14 2.43 2.45
CA ASP A 90 3.65 3.18 3.62
C ASP A 90 4.71 4.12 4.18
N GLY A 91 5.97 3.69 4.21
CA GLY A 91 7.11 4.51 4.63
C GLY A 91 7.33 5.70 3.70
N VAL A 92 7.19 5.50 2.40
CA VAL A 92 7.28 6.56 1.39
C VAL A 92 6.10 7.52 1.52
N ILE A 93 4.86 7.02 1.57
CA ILE A 93 3.65 7.84 1.74
C ILE A 93 3.77 8.71 2.99
N HIS A 94 4.16 8.12 4.12
CA HIS A 94 4.37 8.86 5.37
C HIS A 94 5.42 9.96 5.20
N LYS A 95 6.54 9.65 4.53
CA LYS A 95 7.65 10.59 4.36
C LYS A 95 7.29 11.76 3.44
N ILE A 96 6.64 11.49 2.31
CA ILE A 96 6.20 12.53 1.35
C ILE A 96 5.14 13.44 2.00
N ASN A 97 4.18 12.86 2.72
CA ASN A 97 3.21 13.64 3.50
C ASN A 97 3.89 14.53 4.56
N LYS A 98 4.92 14.02 5.23
CA LYS A 98 5.71 14.79 6.20
C LYS A 98 6.51 15.93 5.56
N MET A 99 6.82 15.83 4.27
CA MET A 99 7.44 16.90 3.48
C MET A 99 6.42 17.96 3.03
N GLY A 100 5.11 17.73 3.27
CA GLY A 100 4.04 18.67 2.94
C GLY A 100 3.34 18.38 1.62
N HIS A 101 3.58 17.22 1.01
CA HIS A 101 3.00 16.84 -0.27
C HIS A 101 2.00 15.71 -0.06
N SER A 102 0.72 16.00 -0.25
CA SER A 102 -0.34 14.97 -0.29
C SER A 102 -0.53 14.37 -1.69
N GLU A 103 -0.04 15.09 -2.69
CA GLU A 103 -0.10 14.70 -4.09
C GLU A 103 1.24 14.94 -4.77
N VAL A 104 1.58 14.05 -5.70
CA VAL A 104 2.79 14.11 -6.53
C VAL A 104 2.39 13.80 -7.97
N SER A 105 3.20 14.18 -8.93
CA SER A 105 2.97 13.88 -10.35
C SER A 105 3.69 12.61 -10.77
N TRP A 106 4.87 12.37 -10.20
CA TRP A 106 5.80 11.35 -10.63
C TRP A 106 6.66 10.87 -9.46
N ILE A 107 7.06 9.61 -9.51
CA ILE A 107 8.00 9.00 -8.57
C ILE A 107 9.06 8.21 -9.34
N ILE A 108 10.29 8.27 -8.85
CA ILE A 108 11.42 7.48 -9.35
C ILE A 108 11.86 6.59 -8.20
N LEU A 109 11.95 5.30 -8.46
CA LEU A 109 12.45 4.28 -7.55
C LEU A 109 13.71 3.67 -8.15
N LEU A 110 14.75 3.59 -7.34
CA LEU A 110 15.97 2.88 -7.70
C LEU A 110 16.23 1.78 -6.67
N PHE A 111 16.00 0.54 -7.08
CA PHE A 111 16.17 -0.67 -6.28
C PHE A 111 17.66 -1.05 -6.15
N ASP A 112 17.95 -1.86 -5.13
CA ASP A 112 19.30 -2.18 -4.68
C ASP A 112 20.26 -0.98 -4.61
N PHE A 113 19.73 0.15 -4.15
CA PHE A 113 20.43 1.43 -4.13
C PHE A 113 20.06 2.25 -2.90
N GLU A 114 21.07 2.76 -2.20
CA GLU A 114 20.93 3.63 -1.03
C GLU A 114 21.61 4.97 -1.29
N TYR A 115 20.86 5.90 -1.88
CA TYR A 115 21.27 7.28 -2.03
C TYR A 115 21.52 7.91 -0.66
N ARG A 116 22.60 8.69 -0.55
CA ARG A 116 23.00 9.33 0.71
C ARG A 116 23.18 10.82 0.51
N ASN A 117 22.07 11.56 0.58
CA ASN A 117 22.06 13.02 0.54
C ASN A 117 23.00 13.69 1.56
N LYS A 118 23.26 13.04 2.70
CA LYS A 118 24.24 13.53 3.69
C LYS A 118 25.68 13.59 3.14
N ILE A 119 26.01 12.74 2.18
CA ILE A 119 27.32 12.68 1.52
C ILE A 119 27.32 13.64 0.32
N THR A 120 26.31 13.56 -0.54
CA THR A 120 26.22 14.37 -1.77
C THR A 120 25.88 15.84 -1.52
N LYS A 121 25.22 16.14 -0.39
CA LYS A 121 24.62 17.44 -0.05
C LYS A 121 23.50 17.89 -0.98
N ILE A 122 22.97 16.98 -1.79
CA ILE A 122 21.88 17.24 -2.74
C ILE A 122 20.61 16.61 -2.21
N HIS A 123 19.56 17.43 -2.10
CA HIS A 123 18.25 17.04 -1.56
C HIS A 123 17.15 17.12 -2.62
N GLU A 124 17.32 17.98 -3.61
CA GLU A 124 16.41 18.23 -4.71
C GLU A 124 17.20 18.84 -5.86
N ASP A 125 16.61 18.78 -7.05
CA ASP A 125 16.98 19.61 -8.18
C ASP A 125 15.76 20.38 -8.68
N ASP A 126 15.81 20.88 -9.92
CA ASP A 126 14.74 21.68 -10.51
C ASP A 126 13.41 20.91 -10.68
N TYR A 127 13.44 19.57 -10.70
CA TYR A 127 12.26 18.75 -11.06
C TYR A 127 11.86 17.73 -10.01
N VAL A 128 12.80 17.14 -9.28
CA VAL A 128 12.52 16.10 -8.30
C VAL A 128 13.21 16.36 -6.97
N GLN A 129 12.58 15.86 -5.90
CA GLN A 129 13.09 15.92 -4.54
C GLN A 129 13.34 14.50 -4.02
N TYR A 130 14.48 14.30 -3.37
CA TYR A 130 14.81 13.05 -2.72
C TYR A 130 13.98 12.86 -1.45
N VAL A 131 13.24 11.77 -1.41
CA VAL A 131 12.31 11.42 -0.31
C VAL A 131 13.06 10.68 0.80
N GLY A 132 13.81 9.65 0.42
CA GLY A 132 14.49 8.77 1.35
C GLY A 132 14.88 7.44 0.72
N SER A 133 15.57 6.61 1.50
CA SER A 133 15.87 5.23 1.15
C SER A 133 15.26 4.29 2.17
N PHE A 134 14.55 3.28 1.68
CA PHE A 134 13.72 2.38 2.47
C PHE A 134 14.22 0.94 2.30
N VAL A 135 13.89 0.07 3.26
CA VAL A 135 14.10 -1.37 3.07
C VAL A 135 12.94 -1.87 2.23
N TYR A 136 13.21 -2.76 1.27
CA TYR A 136 12.19 -3.52 0.57
C TYR A 136 12.54 -5.01 0.61
N ASP A 137 11.55 -5.84 0.29
CA ASP A 137 11.69 -7.28 0.18
C ASP A 137 11.26 -7.70 -1.24
N MET A 138 12.06 -8.52 -1.92
CA MET A 138 11.75 -9.00 -3.27
C MET A 138 10.57 -9.98 -3.29
N ASP A 139 10.23 -10.56 -2.14
CA ASP A 139 9.06 -11.42 -2.00
C ASP A 139 7.79 -10.62 -1.65
N ALA A 140 7.91 -9.29 -1.49
CA ALA A 140 6.76 -8.43 -1.19
C ALA A 140 5.85 -8.25 -2.40
N ILE A 141 4.55 -8.26 -2.15
CA ILE A 141 3.52 -7.92 -3.14
C ILE A 141 3.39 -6.40 -3.29
N THR A 142 2.49 -5.94 -4.17
CA THR A 142 2.15 -4.52 -4.23
C THR A 142 1.25 -4.13 -3.04
N LEU A 143 1.22 -2.85 -2.68
CA LEU A 143 0.25 -2.36 -1.67
C LEU A 143 -1.18 -2.57 -2.15
N ALA A 144 -1.45 -2.41 -3.45
CA ALA A 144 -2.78 -2.65 -4.01
C ALA A 144 -3.23 -4.10 -3.81
N GLU A 145 -2.33 -5.07 -4.05
CA GLU A 145 -2.59 -6.49 -3.79
C GLU A 145 -2.77 -6.77 -2.29
N GLN A 146 -1.95 -6.15 -1.43
CA GLN A 146 -2.08 -6.28 0.02
C GLN A 146 -3.45 -5.82 0.51
N ASP A 147 -3.90 -4.63 0.09
CA ASP A 147 -5.20 -4.07 0.45
C ASP A 147 -6.36 -4.98 0.00
N GLN A 148 -6.26 -5.58 -1.18
CA GLN A 148 -7.26 -6.53 -1.68
C GLN A 148 -7.33 -7.79 -0.81
N LEU A 149 -6.19 -8.39 -0.47
CA LEU A 149 -6.14 -9.58 0.38
C LEU A 149 -6.64 -9.32 1.79
N GLU A 150 -6.38 -8.13 2.33
CA GLU A 150 -6.90 -7.70 3.63
C GLU A 150 -8.42 -7.52 3.59
N ALA A 151 -8.95 -6.86 2.56
CA ALA A 151 -10.39 -6.70 2.38
C ALA A 151 -11.13 -8.05 2.24
N GLU A 152 -10.59 -8.98 1.45
CA GLU A 152 -11.16 -10.33 1.30
C GLU A 152 -11.15 -11.11 2.62
N ARG A 153 -10.09 -10.99 3.41
CA ARG A 153 -9.99 -11.63 4.73
C ARG A 153 -11.02 -11.07 5.70
N GLU A 154 -11.20 -9.75 5.72
CA GLU A 154 -12.19 -9.09 6.57
C GLU A 154 -13.62 -9.47 6.19
N GLU A 155 -13.92 -9.55 4.89
CA GLU A 155 -15.22 -10.02 4.40
C GLU A 155 -15.49 -11.46 4.80
N LYS A 156 -14.51 -12.35 4.62
CA LYS A 156 -14.63 -13.75 5.05
C LYS A 156 -14.92 -13.85 6.54
N LEU A 157 -14.19 -13.11 7.37
CA LEU A 157 -14.40 -13.11 8.83
C LEU A 157 -15.78 -12.57 9.20
N ARG A 158 -16.29 -11.57 8.48
CA ARG A 158 -17.64 -11.04 8.66
C ARG A 158 -18.71 -12.08 8.32
N VAL A 159 -18.55 -12.80 7.21
CA VAL A 159 -19.49 -13.86 6.81
C VAL A 159 -19.48 -15.01 7.81
N GLU A 160 -18.30 -15.43 8.27
CA GLU A 160 -18.17 -16.48 9.30
C GLU A 160 -18.81 -16.05 10.64
N ALA A 161 -18.61 -14.79 11.05
CA ALA A 161 -19.24 -14.24 12.25
C ALA A 161 -20.78 -14.18 12.14
N GLN A 162 -21.30 -13.77 10.98
CA GLN A 162 -22.75 -13.77 10.74
C GLN A 162 -23.33 -15.19 10.78
N MET A 163 -22.67 -16.15 10.13
CA MET A 163 -23.09 -17.56 10.16
C MET A 163 -23.08 -18.12 11.59
N ALA A 164 -22.10 -17.77 12.41
CA ALA A 164 -22.05 -18.18 13.82
C ALA A 164 -23.21 -17.59 14.65
N LEU A 165 -23.57 -16.32 14.41
CA LEU A 165 -24.72 -15.69 15.04
C LEU A 165 -26.04 -16.35 14.62
N ASP A 166 -26.20 -16.67 13.33
CA ASP A 166 -27.40 -17.33 12.81
C ASP A 166 -27.55 -18.75 13.40
N ILE A 167 -26.45 -19.50 13.53
CA ILE A 167 -26.43 -20.82 14.18
C ILE A 167 -26.79 -20.70 15.67
N ALA A 168 -26.22 -19.71 16.37
CA ALA A 168 -26.52 -19.49 17.79
C ALA A 168 -28.00 -19.12 18.01
N ALA A 169 -28.55 -18.26 17.16
CA ALA A 169 -29.97 -17.88 17.20
C ALA A 169 -30.89 -19.09 16.92
N ALA A 170 -30.52 -19.94 15.95
CA ALA A 170 -31.26 -21.17 15.68
C ALA A 170 -31.24 -22.14 16.88
N ALA A 171 -30.07 -22.32 17.52
CA ALA A 171 -29.95 -23.14 18.71
C ALA A 171 -30.76 -22.59 19.91
N GLU A 172 -30.85 -21.27 20.08
CA GLU A 172 -31.68 -20.64 21.11
C GLU A 172 -33.18 -20.88 20.87
N LEU A 173 -33.64 -20.79 19.61
CA LEU A 173 -35.01 -21.13 19.24
C LEU A 173 -35.35 -22.60 19.48
N GLU A 174 -34.40 -23.52 19.23
CA GLU A 174 -34.57 -24.94 19.55
C GLU A 174 -34.58 -25.21 21.06
N ALA A 175 -33.73 -24.52 21.84
CA ALA A 175 -33.64 -24.69 23.28
C ALA A 175 -34.84 -24.10 24.03
N ASN A 176 -35.52 -23.10 23.46
CA ASN A 176 -36.68 -22.45 24.06
C ASN A 176 -37.81 -22.33 23.03
N PRO A 177 -38.48 -23.45 22.67
CA PRO A 177 -39.58 -23.41 21.73
C PRO A 177 -40.66 -22.50 22.29
N ALA A 178 -41.18 -21.59 21.45
CA ALA A 178 -42.22 -20.63 21.83
C ALA A 178 -43.32 -21.32 22.67
N PRO A 179 -43.85 -20.67 23.72
CA PRO A 179 -44.86 -21.28 24.58
C PRO A 179 -46.02 -21.77 23.71
N ALA A 180 -46.31 -23.08 23.81
CA ALA A 180 -47.38 -23.71 23.06
C ALA A 180 -48.65 -22.86 23.21
N ILE A 181 -49.24 -22.46 22.07
CA ILE A 181 -50.53 -21.80 22.04
C ILE A 181 -51.49 -22.75 22.77
N ALA A 182 -51.95 -22.33 23.97
CA ALA A 182 -52.87 -23.12 24.75
C ALA A 182 -54.11 -23.41 23.90
N GLU A 183 -54.40 -24.69 23.67
CA GLU A 183 -55.64 -25.12 23.04
C GLU A 183 -56.81 -24.48 23.80
N PRO A 184 -57.80 -23.87 23.11
CA PRO A 184 -58.94 -23.28 23.80
C PRO A 184 -59.70 -24.39 24.54
N GLU A 185 -59.75 -24.29 25.87
CA GLU A 185 -60.48 -25.23 26.72
C GLU A 185 -61.91 -25.40 26.20
N ALA A 186 -62.27 -26.65 25.87
CA ALA A 186 -63.63 -26.99 25.45
C ALA A 186 -64.63 -26.65 26.57
N PRO A 187 -65.78 -26.02 26.26
CA PRO A 187 -66.72 -25.60 27.29
C PRO A 187 -67.32 -26.81 28.00
N THR A 188 -67.16 -26.86 29.32
CA THR A 188 -67.77 -27.86 30.20
C THR A 188 -69.28 -27.69 30.17
N VAL A 189 -69.99 -28.66 29.57
CA VAL A 189 -71.45 -28.70 29.57
C VAL A 189 -71.93 -29.10 30.97
N ALA A 190 -72.53 -28.15 31.69
CA ALA A 190 -73.16 -28.42 32.98
C ALA A 190 -74.39 -29.34 32.81
N PRO A 191 -74.62 -30.32 33.70
CA PRO A 191 -75.80 -31.18 33.64
C PRO A 191 -77.08 -30.39 33.95
N LYS A 192 -78.10 -30.60 33.14
CA LYS A 192 -79.42 -29.95 33.20
C LYS A 192 -80.07 -30.13 34.59
N SER A 193 -80.44 -29.02 35.22
CA SER A 193 -81.28 -29.04 36.42
C SER A 193 -82.71 -29.46 36.07
N ASN A 194 -83.29 -30.20 37.00
CA ASN A 194 -84.59 -30.88 36.91
C ASN A 194 -85.74 -29.86 36.79
N ASN A 195 -86.59 -30.00 35.78
CA ASN A 195 -87.73 -29.11 35.52
C ASN A 195 -88.99 -29.65 36.24
N PRO A 196 -89.68 -28.89 37.12
CA PRO A 196 -90.67 -29.44 38.05
C PRO A 196 -92.10 -29.56 37.46
N TRP A 197 -92.24 -29.97 36.20
CA TRP A 197 -93.55 -30.08 35.53
C TRP A 197 -93.78 -31.42 34.82
N LEU A 198 -93.48 -32.53 35.49
CA LEU A 198 -94.02 -33.84 35.13
C LEU A 198 -94.87 -34.36 36.30
N LYS A 199 -96.15 -34.58 35.98
CA LYS A 199 -97.24 -35.04 36.84
C LYS A 199 -97.01 -36.45 37.38
#